data_AF-A0A967TH69-F1
#
_entry.id   AF-A0A967TH69-F1
#
_cell.length_a   1.000
_cell.length_b   1.000
_cell.length_c   1.000
_cell.angle_alpha   90.00
_cell.angle_beta   90.00
_cell.angle_gamma   90.00
#
_symmetry.space_group_name_H-M   'P 1'
#
loop_
_entity.id
_entity.type
_entity.pdbx_description
1 polymer ?
#
loop_
_entity_poly.entity_id
_entity_poly.type
_entity_poly.pdbx_seq_one_letter_code
_entity_poly.pdbx_strand_id
1 'polypeptide(L)'
;DRSGERCWPLPLWEEYRDQLHSEAADLKNVGGRPAGAITAGRFLREFVGETSWAHLDIAGTAYGDEPPPYLRKGGYGVPTRLLVEWVRSRAR
;
A
#
# COMPACT_ATOMS: atom_id res chain seq x y z
N ASP A 1 13.46 1.64 8.74
CA ASP A 1 14.28 2.18 9.86
C ASP A 1 15.13 3.38 9.48
N ARG A 2 16.08 3.28 8.52
CA ARG A 2 16.94 4.42 8.13
C ARG A 2 16.16 5.72 7.80
N SER A 3 15.04 5.61 7.11
CA SER A 3 14.21 6.77 6.75
C SER A 3 13.36 7.32 7.91
N GLY A 4 13.16 6.57 9.00
CA GLY A 4 12.18 6.87 10.05
C GLY A 4 10.71 6.65 9.67
N GLU A 5 10.42 6.36 8.40
CA GLU A 5 9.07 6.00 7.91
C GLU A 5 8.94 4.48 7.94
N ARG A 6 8.16 3.99 8.89
CA ARG A 6 7.96 2.54 9.10
C ARG A 6 6.86 2.03 8.18
N CYS A 7 7.08 0.84 7.63
CA CYS A 7 6.07 0.09 6.89
C CYS A 7 5.63 -1.14 7.70
N TRP A 8 4.42 -1.60 7.44
CA TRP A 8 3.91 -2.85 7.97
C TRP A 8 3.52 -3.77 6.80
N PRO A 9 4.17 -4.93 6.62
CA PRO A 9 3.81 -5.85 5.55
C PRO A 9 2.43 -6.44 5.84
N LEU A 10 1.50 -6.26 4.90
CA LEU A 10 0.20 -6.91 4.93
C LEU A 10 0.24 -8.18 4.06
N PRO A 11 -0.58 -9.19 4.39
CA PRO A 11 -0.63 -10.41 3.60
C PRO A 11 -1.18 -10.14 2.20
N LEU A 12 -0.69 -10.89 1.22
CA LEU A 12 -1.18 -10.92 -0.16
C LEU A 12 -1.50 -12.36 -0.56
N TRP A 13 -2.20 -13.07 0.33
CA TRP A 13 -2.55 -14.48 0.14
C TRP A 13 -3.64 -14.64 -0.93
N GLU A 14 -3.75 -15.85 -1.49
CA GLU A 14 -4.63 -16.13 -2.64
C GLU A 14 -6.11 -16.07 -2.24
N GLU A 15 -6.44 -16.41 -1.00
CA GLU A 15 -7.80 -16.47 -0.44
C GLU A 15 -8.51 -15.11 -0.47
N TYR A 16 -7.75 -14.01 -0.49
CA TYR A 16 -8.32 -12.67 -0.62
C TYR A 16 -8.87 -12.39 -2.04
N ARG A 17 -8.47 -13.18 -3.04
CA ARG A 17 -8.97 -13.08 -4.42
C ARG A 17 -10.44 -13.51 -4.51
N ASP A 18 -10.88 -14.46 -3.68
CA ASP A 18 -12.26 -14.94 -3.68
C ASP A 18 -13.26 -13.83 -3.35
N GLN A 19 -12.84 -12.88 -2.51
CA GLN A 19 -13.65 -11.71 -2.19
C GLN A 19 -13.90 -10.80 -3.40
N LEU A 20 -13.05 -10.87 -4.44
CA LEU A 20 -13.12 -10.08 -5.66
C LEU A 20 -13.83 -10.81 -6.82
N HIS A 21 -14.43 -11.98 -6.57
CA HIS A 21 -15.25 -12.68 -7.56
C HIS A 21 -16.42 -11.82 -8.04
N SER A 22 -16.62 -11.81 -9.36
CA SER A 22 -17.73 -11.13 -10.04
C SER A 22 -18.46 -12.12 -10.94
N GLU A 23 -19.80 -12.03 -10.97
CA GLU A 23 -20.63 -12.87 -11.84
C GLU A 23 -20.70 -12.34 -13.28
N ALA A 24 -20.35 -11.07 -13.49
CA ALA A 24 -20.54 -10.37 -14.76
C ALA A 24 -19.23 -9.92 -15.43
N ALA A 25 -18.10 -10.01 -14.72
CA ALA A 25 -16.79 -9.55 -15.19
C ALA A 25 -15.68 -10.43 -14.62
N ASP A 26 -14.45 -10.29 -15.13
CA ASP A 26 -13.30 -11.05 -14.63
C ASP A 26 -13.00 -10.77 -13.15
N LEU A 27 -13.32 -9.56 -12.69
CA LEU A 27 -13.03 -9.08 -11.33
C LEU A 27 -13.98 -7.94 -10.94
N LYS A 28 -14.40 -7.86 -9.67
CA LYS A 28 -15.04 -6.66 -9.11
C LYS A 28 -14.02 -5.82 -8.34
N ASN A 29 -14.24 -4.51 -8.28
CA ASN A 29 -13.33 -3.55 -7.65
C ASN A 29 -13.45 -3.45 -6.13
N VAL A 30 -14.43 -4.11 -5.50
CA VAL A 30 -14.68 -4.04 -4.05
C VAL A 30 -14.91 -5.44 -3.48
N GLY A 31 -14.07 -5.84 -2.52
CA GLY A 31 -14.14 -7.13 -1.81
C GLY A 31 -15.08 -7.17 -0.61
N GLY A 32 -15.68 -6.03 -0.24
CA GLY A 32 -16.53 -5.88 0.94
C GLY A 32 -15.83 -5.18 2.10
N ARG A 33 -16.46 -5.19 3.29
CA ARG A 33 -15.96 -4.48 4.48
C ARG A 33 -14.72 -5.12 5.12
N PRO A 34 -14.62 -6.46 5.27
CA PRO A 34 -13.44 -7.08 5.86
C PRO A 34 -12.22 -6.96 4.95
N ALA A 35 -11.05 -6.69 5.53
CA ALA A 35 -9.76 -6.71 4.84
C ALA A 35 -9.68 -5.77 3.61
N GLY A 36 -10.32 -4.60 3.65
CA GLY A 36 -10.38 -3.65 2.53
C GLY A 36 -9.03 -3.28 1.91
N ALA A 37 -8.03 -2.95 2.74
CA ALA A 37 -6.68 -2.63 2.23
C ALA A 37 -6.01 -3.84 1.55
N ILE A 38 -6.23 -5.05 2.07
CA ILE A 38 -5.65 -6.28 1.52
C ILE A 38 -6.33 -6.65 0.20
N THR A 39 -7.67 -6.59 0.15
CA THR A 39 -8.43 -6.87 -1.09
C THR A 39 -8.15 -5.84 -2.17
N ALA A 40 -7.96 -4.56 -1.83
CA ALA A 40 -7.51 -3.54 -2.78
C ALA A 40 -6.09 -3.83 -3.31
N GLY A 41 -5.15 -4.18 -2.42
CA GLY A 41 -3.81 -4.62 -2.83
C GLY A 41 -3.85 -5.86 -3.73
N ARG A 42 -4.74 -6.82 -3.43
CA ARG A 42 -4.96 -8.01 -4.25
C ARG A 42 -5.58 -7.68 -5.61
N PHE A 43 -6.52 -6.73 -5.68
CA PHE A 43 -7.06 -6.25 -6.94
C PHE A 43 -5.95 -5.74 -7.86
N LEU A 44 -5.02 -4.94 -7.33
CA LEU A 44 -3.88 -4.42 -8.10
C LEU A 44 -2.94 -5.54 -8.59
N ARG A 45 -2.76 -6.61 -7.81
CA ARG A 45 -1.90 -7.75 -8.15
C ARG A 45 -2.30 -8.41 -9.47
N GLU A 46 -3.59 -8.44 -9.79
CA GLU A 46 -4.12 -9.03 -11.03
C GLU A 46 -3.60 -8.33 -12.31
N PHE A 47 -3.05 -7.11 -12.19
CA PHE A 47 -2.55 -6.30 -13.32
C PHE A 47 -1.02 -6.24 -13.42
N VAL A 48 -0.28 -6.85 -12.49
CA VAL A 48 1.18 -6.72 -12.39
C VAL A 48 1.95 -7.82 -13.14
N GLY A 49 1.30 -8.97 -13.37
CA GLY A 49 1.92 -10.13 -14.00
C GLY A 49 3.15 -10.64 -13.24
N GLU A 50 4.22 -10.92 -13.97
CA GLU A 50 5.48 -11.45 -13.43
C GLU A 50 6.42 -10.38 -12.84
N THR A 51 6.01 -9.10 -12.88
CA THR A 51 6.86 -7.99 -12.43
C THR A 51 7.06 -8.01 -10.92
N SER A 52 8.31 -7.87 -10.47
CA SER A 52 8.62 -7.64 -9.05
C SER A 52 8.02 -6.30 -8.60
N TRP A 53 7.14 -6.35 -7.60
CA TRP A 53 6.28 -5.21 -7.28
C TRP A 53 5.96 -5.12 -5.79
N ALA A 54 5.65 -3.90 -5.34
CA ALA A 54 5.05 -3.61 -4.05
C ALA A 54 4.00 -2.50 -4.19
N HIS A 55 2.88 -2.64 -3.48
CA HIS A 55 1.93 -1.56 -3.22
C HIS A 55 2.17 -0.98 -1.83
N LEU A 56 2.17 0.35 -1.74
CA LEU A 56 2.21 1.07 -0.48
C LEU A 56 0.85 1.78 -0.32
N ASP A 57 -0.01 1.23 0.52
CA ASP A 57 -1.23 1.94 0.97
C ASP A 57 -0.84 2.95 2.04
N ILE A 58 -0.96 4.23 1.70
CA ILE A 58 -0.53 5.35 2.53
C ILE A 58 -1.69 6.17 3.07
N ALA A 59 -2.95 5.74 2.85
CA ALA A 59 -4.12 6.54 3.20
C ALA A 59 -4.09 7.02 4.66
N GLY A 60 -3.71 6.14 5.59
CA GLY A 60 -3.61 6.45 7.03
C GLY A 60 -2.39 7.27 7.44
N THR A 61 -1.42 7.51 6.56
CA THR A 61 -0.16 8.23 6.89
C THR A 61 0.08 9.46 6.02
N ALA A 62 -0.75 9.70 5.01
CA ALA A 62 -0.58 10.80 4.07
C ALA A 62 -0.94 12.17 4.68
N TYR A 63 -1.92 12.21 5.59
CA TYR A 63 -2.49 13.45 6.13
C TYR A 63 -3.02 13.26 7.55
N GLY A 64 -3.01 14.31 8.36
CA GLY A 64 -3.73 14.33 9.64
C GLY A 64 -3.50 15.59 10.48
N ASP A 65 -4.13 15.62 11.66
CA ASP A 65 -4.03 16.72 12.63
C ASP A 65 -3.08 16.43 13.80
N GLU A 66 -2.64 15.18 13.94
CA GLU A 66 -1.70 14.71 14.95
C GLU A 66 -0.40 14.21 14.29
N PRO A 67 0.44 15.13 13.77
CA PRO A 67 1.70 14.76 13.14
C PRO A 67 2.74 14.31 14.17
N PRO A 68 3.74 13.52 13.75
CA PRO A 68 5.00 13.39 14.48
C PRO A 68 5.63 14.77 14.81
N PRO A 69 6.47 14.89 15.85
CA PRO A 69 7.01 16.19 16.31
C PRO A 69 7.78 17.01 15.26
N TYR A 70 8.25 16.36 14.19
CA TYR A 70 9.01 16.99 13.11
C TYR A 70 8.15 17.40 11.90
N LEU A 71 6.82 17.23 11.97
CA LEU A 71 5.87 17.57 10.91
C LEU A 71 4.80 18.54 11.42
N ARG A 72 4.14 19.22 10.48
CA ARG A 72 2.98 20.10 10.76
C ARG A 72 1.68 19.38 10.43
N LYS A 73 0.58 19.85 11.00
CA LYS A 73 -0.77 19.40 10.65
C LYS A 73 -1.00 19.60 9.16
N GLY A 74 -1.69 18.66 8.54
CA GLY A 74 -1.93 18.65 7.11
C GLY A 74 -1.26 17.46 6.41
N GLY A 75 -0.71 17.71 5.23
CA GLY A 75 -0.01 16.69 4.44
C GLY A 75 1.38 16.38 4.99
N TYR A 76 1.67 15.10 5.22
CA TYR A 76 2.91 14.65 5.86
C TYR A 76 4.03 14.28 4.88
N GLY A 77 3.70 14.05 3.61
CA GLY A 77 4.68 13.67 2.58
C GLY A 77 5.26 12.26 2.73
N VAL A 78 4.67 11.42 3.58
CA VAL A 78 5.01 9.98 3.68
C VAL A 78 4.56 9.28 2.38
N PRO A 79 5.37 8.38 1.77
CA PRO A 79 6.61 7.78 2.25
C PRO A 79 7.85 8.28 1.46
N THR A 80 7.97 9.59 1.24
CA THR A 80 9.00 10.15 0.35
C THR A 80 10.42 9.79 0.79
N ARG A 81 10.73 9.88 2.10
CA ARG A 81 12.08 9.56 2.60
C ARG A 81 12.38 8.08 2.46
N LEU A 82 11.39 7.21 2.68
CA LEU A 82 11.54 5.78 2.46
C LEU A 82 11.89 5.46 1.01
N LEU A 83 11.21 6.07 0.04
CA LEU A 83 11.50 5.85 -1.38
C LEU A 83 12.91 6.37 -1.76
N VAL A 84 13.30 7.55 -1.27
CA VAL A 84 14.66 8.09 -1.49
C VAL A 84 15.72 7.15 -0.92
N GLU A 85 15.55 6.68 0.32
CA GLU A 85 16.49 5.76 0.96
C GLU A 85 16.54 4.39 0.27
N TRP A 86 15.42 3.93 -0.28
CA TRP A 86 15.35 2.71 -1.08
C TRP A 86 16.13 2.84 -2.38
N VAL A 87 15.94 3.93 -3.14
CA VAL A 87 16.72 4.20 -4.38
C VAL A 87 18.21 4.32 -4.06
N ARG A 88 18.59 5.12 -3.05
CA ARG A 88 19.99 5.25 -2.60
C ARG A 88 20.63 3.92 -2.26
N SER A 89 19.90 3.01 -1.64
CA SER A 89 20.44 1.69 -1.28
C SER A 89 20.71 0.77 -2.49
N ARG A 90 20.16 1.11 -3.66
CA ARG A 90 20.29 0.35 -4.91
C ARG A 90 21.18 1.03 -5.94
N ALA A 91 21.34 2.35 -5.85
CA ALA A 91 22.29 3.12 -6.63
C ALA A 91 23.70 2.85 -6.09
N ARG A 92 24.37 1.85 -6.65
CA ARG A 92 25.82 1.66 -6.56
C ARG A 92 26.44 1.99 -7.89
#